data_AF-A0A023G602-F1
#
_entry.id   AF-A0A023G602-F1
#
_cell.length_a   1.000
_cell.length_b   1.000
_cell.length_c   1.000
_cell.angle_alpha   90.00
_cell.angle_beta   90.00
_cell.angle_gamma   90.00
#
_symmetry.space_group_name_H-M   'P 1'
#
loop_
_entity.id
_entity.type
_entity.pdbx_description
1 polymer ?
#
loop_
_entity_poly.entity_id
_entity_poly.type
_entity_poly.pdbx_seq_one_letter_code
_entity_poly.pdbx_strand_id
1 'polypeptide(L)'
;RLAWSKESLNTPVGTEYVLYKATYQNDEYSWGRKFKCMTVKIASVNPARKSVTSRYIFLNATAGVHHVTEVVKAVKRGGSGTPNAFEHHLADGVTKLTDHVIYTDQVCDLLNVPYKQNGKGCELWVRKSFVRAVPKCCLFMFNVFCANSGYDLYNVNECKHVRDPVV
;
A
#
# COMPACT_ATOMS: atom_id res chain seq x y z
N ARG A 1 -1.95 7.33 -17.08
CA ARG A 1 -2.96 7.70 -16.05
C ARG A 1 -2.88 6.78 -14.83
N LEU A 2 -1.85 5.94 -14.67
CA LEU A 2 -1.97 4.74 -13.83
C LEU A 2 -1.72 5.02 -12.35
N ALA A 3 -0.69 5.78 -11.96
CA ALA A 3 -0.41 6.04 -10.54
C ALA A 3 -1.08 7.31 -9.97
N TRP A 4 -1.36 8.32 -10.80
CA TRP A 4 -2.01 9.58 -10.36
C TRP A 4 -3.42 9.67 -10.95
N SER A 5 -4.35 8.97 -10.31
CA SER A 5 -5.76 8.87 -10.71
C SER A 5 -6.66 8.85 -9.47
N LYS A 6 -7.97 9.09 -9.64
CA LYS A 6 -8.93 9.05 -8.53
C LYS A 6 -9.18 7.63 -8.01
N GLU A 7 -8.94 6.67 -8.89
CA GLU A 7 -8.98 5.24 -8.64
C GLU A 7 -7.86 4.83 -7.67
N SER A 8 -6.71 5.53 -7.75
CA SER A 8 -5.49 5.21 -7.01
C SER A 8 -5.07 6.34 -6.05
N LEU A 9 -3.85 6.89 -6.20
CA LEU A 9 -3.23 7.81 -5.25
C LEU A 9 -3.96 9.16 -5.08
N ASN A 10 -4.67 9.67 -6.09
CA ASN A 10 -5.37 10.96 -6.02
C ASN A 10 -6.82 10.80 -5.51
N THR A 11 -6.96 10.17 -4.35
CA THR A 11 -8.25 9.90 -3.68
C THR A 11 -8.53 10.94 -2.58
N PRO A 12 -9.80 11.13 -2.14
CA PRO A 12 -10.12 12.07 -1.07
C PRO A 12 -9.39 11.79 0.26
N VAL A 13 -9.16 12.85 1.04
CA VAL A 13 -8.68 12.75 2.43
C VAL A 13 -9.62 11.86 3.24
N GLY A 14 -9.05 11.04 4.11
CA GLY A 14 -9.78 10.06 4.90
C GLY A 14 -10.05 8.73 4.20
N THR A 15 -9.76 8.61 2.89
CA THR A 15 -9.81 7.30 2.22
C THR A 15 -8.84 6.34 2.90
N GLU A 16 -9.31 5.13 3.19
CA GLU A 16 -8.51 4.05 3.78
C GLU A 16 -8.34 2.88 2.81
N TYR A 17 -7.13 2.34 2.75
CA TYR A 17 -6.82 1.06 2.13
C TYR A 17 -6.19 0.13 3.16
N VAL A 18 -6.27 -1.17 2.92
CA VAL A 18 -5.61 -2.19 3.73
C VAL A 18 -4.66 -2.99 2.85
N LEU A 19 -3.50 -3.37 3.38
CA LEU A 19 -2.65 -4.34 2.71
C LEU A 19 -3.27 -5.72 2.92
N TYR A 20 -3.98 -6.19 1.91
CA TYR A 20 -4.78 -7.40 2.02
C TYR A 20 -3.90 -8.65 1.90
N LYS A 21 -3.02 -8.68 0.90
CA LYS A 21 -2.04 -9.75 0.68
C LYS A 21 -0.70 -9.18 0.22
N ALA A 22 0.39 -9.88 0.53
CA ALA A 22 1.71 -9.60 -0.04
C ALA A 22 2.56 -10.87 -0.14
N THR A 23 3.60 -10.87 -0.97
CA THR A 23 4.56 -11.99 -1.08
C THR A 23 5.63 -12.00 0.01
N TYR A 24 5.53 -11.07 0.97
CA TYR A 24 6.44 -10.92 2.10
C TYR A 24 5.69 -10.36 3.31
N GLN A 25 6.26 -10.57 4.51
CA GLN A 25 5.71 -10.04 5.77
C GLN A 25 6.80 -9.48 6.69
N ASN A 26 8.00 -9.24 6.16
CA ASN A 26 9.09 -8.60 6.89
C ASN A 26 9.56 -7.40 6.10
N ASP A 27 9.65 -6.26 6.77
CA ASP A 27 10.12 -5.02 6.21
C ASP A 27 11.26 -4.44 7.05
N GLU A 28 12.38 -4.10 6.40
CA GLU A 28 13.59 -3.59 7.05
C GLU A 28 13.60 -2.06 7.11
N TYR A 29 12.56 -1.40 6.59
CA TYR A 29 12.50 0.06 6.47
C TYR A 29 11.54 0.68 7.49
N SER A 30 10.24 0.47 7.33
CA SER A 30 9.18 1.13 8.10
C SER A 30 8.38 0.18 8.99
N TRP A 31 8.12 -1.06 8.57
CA TRP A 31 7.06 -1.88 9.19
C TRP A 31 7.56 -2.99 10.11
N GLY A 32 8.83 -3.35 10.03
CA GLY A 32 9.43 -4.39 10.87
C GLY A 32 9.03 -5.82 10.47
N ARG A 33 9.30 -6.77 11.37
CA ARG A 33 9.09 -8.20 11.12
C ARG A 33 7.65 -8.63 11.41
N LYS A 34 7.14 -9.61 10.66
CA LYS A 34 5.78 -10.17 10.78
C LYS A 34 4.69 -9.09 10.82
N PHE A 35 4.81 -8.07 9.96
CA PHE A 35 3.80 -7.02 9.89
C PHE A 35 2.45 -7.59 9.46
N LYS A 36 1.35 -7.06 10.01
CA LYS A 36 -0.02 -7.41 9.65
C LYS A 36 -1.00 -6.29 10.03
N CYS A 37 -2.26 -6.44 9.63
CA CYS A 37 -3.32 -5.49 9.90
C CYS A 37 -3.02 -4.06 9.42
N MET A 38 -2.20 -3.95 8.37
CA MET A 38 -1.78 -2.67 7.81
C MET A 38 -2.97 -1.95 7.19
N THR A 39 -3.23 -0.75 7.68
CA THR A 39 -4.18 0.20 7.11
C THR A 39 -3.43 1.47 6.76
N VAL A 40 -3.61 1.98 5.55
CA VAL A 40 -3.14 3.31 5.15
C VAL A 40 -4.34 4.24 5.04
N LYS A 41 -4.23 5.43 5.63
CA LYS A 41 -5.23 6.50 5.57
C LYS A 41 -4.62 7.74 4.93
N ILE A 42 -5.32 8.30 3.94
CA ILE A 42 -4.89 9.55 3.30
C ILE A 42 -5.12 10.72 4.26
N ALA A 43 -4.05 11.36 4.69
CA ALA A 43 -4.09 12.50 5.60
C ALA A 43 -4.18 13.85 4.85
N SER A 44 -3.50 13.98 3.72
CA SER A 44 -3.57 15.16 2.86
C SER A 44 -3.24 14.83 1.41
N VAL A 45 -3.69 15.70 0.50
CA VAL A 45 -3.45 15.57 -0.95
C VAL A 45 -2.82 16.87 -1.45
N ASN A 46 -1.74 16.74 -2.23
CA ASN A 46 -1.08 17.85 -2.92
C ASN A 46 -1.10 17.60 -4.45
N PRO A 47 -2.12 18.11 -5.16
CA PRO A 47 -2.26 17.89 -6.60
C PRO A 47 -1.12 18.48 -7.43
N ALA A 48 -0.57 19.63 -7.03
CA ALA A 48 0.52 20.28 -7.75
C ALA A 48 1.79 19.41 -7.77
N ARG A 49 2.04 18.68 -6.68
CA ARG A 49 3.18 17.76 -6.56
C ARG A 49 2.85 16.30 -6.88
N LYS A 50 1.60 16.00 -7.25
CA LYS A 50 1.09 14.63 -7.46
C LYS A 50 1.46 13.71 -6.30
N SER A 51 1.21 14.19 -5.08
CA SER A 51 1.60 13.49 -3.86
C SER A 51 0.49 13.50 -2.83
N VAL A 52 0.55 12.54 -1.91
CA VAL A 52 -0.29 12.47 -0.71
C VAL A 52 0.58 12.27 0.52
N THR A 53 0.11 12.75 1.66
CA THR A 53 0.63 12.30 2.95
C THR A 53 -0.23 11.15 3.43
N SER A 54 0.40 10.01 3.68
CA SER A 54 -0.23 8.75 4.06
C SER A 54 0.16 8.38 5.48
N ARG A 55 -0.83 8.04 6.30
CA ARG A 55 -0.64 7.53 7.66
C ARG A 55 -0.89 6.02 7.65
N TYR A 56 0.14 5.26 7.95
CA TYR A 56 0.09 3.81 8.05
C TYR A 56 -0.08 3.41 9.50
N ILE A 57 -0.98 2.47 9.76
CA ILE A 57 -1.26 1.90 11.09
C ILE A 57 -1.22 0.37 10.97
N PHE A 58 -0.46 -0.29 11.84
CA PHE A 58 -0.22 -1.73 11.71
C PHE A 58 0.19 -2.39 13.03
N LEU A 59 0.20 -3.72 13.01
CA LEU A 59 0.86 -4.56 14.00
C LEU A 59 2.12 -5.16 13.39
N ASN A 60 3.10 -5.49 14.21
CA ASN A 60 4.26 -6.27 13.80
C ASN A 60 4.66 -7.22 14.95
N ALA A 61 5.89 -7.76 14.91
CA ALA A 61 6.38 -8.67 15.94
C ALA A 61 6.60 -8.01 17.32
N THR A 62 6.63 -6.69 17.40
CA THR A 62 6.71 -5.96 18.68
C THR A 62 5.32 -5.66 19.24
N ALA A 63 5.24 -5.40 20.55
CA ALA A 63 3.97 -5.18 21.22
C ALA A 63 3.38 -3.79 20.86
N GLY A 64 2.06 -3.75 20.68
CA GLY A 64 1.31 -2.52 20.47
C GLY A 64 0.93 -2.26 19.00
N VAL A 65 0.21 -1.15 18.80
CA VAL A 65 -0.15 -0.65 17.47
C VAL A 65 0.90 0.38 17.06
N HIS A 66 1.49 0.18 15.89
CA HIS A 66 2.51 1.06 15.33
C HIS A 66 1.89 1.99 14.30
N HIS A 67 2.53 3.15 14.10
CA HIS A 67 2.15 4.08 13.06
C HIS A 67 3.37 4.78 12.45
N VAL A 68 3.31 5.06 11.16
CA VAL A 68 4.28 5.89 10.45
C VAL A 68 3.55 6.83 9.50
N THR A 69 4.15 7.99 9.24
CA THR A 69 3.65 8.94 8.24
C THR A 69 4.68 9.04 7.12
N GLU A 70 4.23 8.87 5.89
CA GLU A 70 5.08 8.94 4.70
C GLU A 70 4.46 9.88 3.66
N VAL A 71 5.30 10.47 2.82
CA VAL A 71 4.82 11.18 1.63
C VAL A 71 4.95 10.25 0.43
N VAL A 72 3.84 9.96 -0.23
CA VAL A 72 3.81 9.09 -1.41
C VAL A 72 3.60 9.95 -2.65
N LYS A 73 4.48 9.82 -3.64
CA LYS A 73 4.42 10.58 -4.91
C LYS A 73 4.15 9.66 -6.08
N ALA A 74 3.27 10.07 -6.99
CA ALA A 74 3.12 9.38 -8.27
C ALA A 74 4.22 9.85 -9.25
N VAL A 75 5.12 8.94 -9.62
CA VAL A 75 6.27 9.20 -10.48
C VAL A 75 6.22 8.39 -11.77
N LYS A 76 7.04 8.80 -12.75
CA LYS A 76 7.24 8.07 -14.01
C LYS A 76 8.46 7.17 -13.89
N ARG A 77 8.36 5.93 -14.36
CA ARG A 77 9.48 4.99 -14.46
C ARG A 77 9.47 4.27 -15.83
N GLY A 78 10.64 3.80 -16.26
CA GLY A 78 10.80 3.03 -17.50
C GLY A 78 10.42 3.79 -18.78
N GLY A 79 10.65 5.11 -18.83
CA GLY A 79 10.33 5.93 -20.01
C GLY A 79 8.83 6.22 -20.23
N SER A 80 7.95 5.78 -19.34
CA SER A 80 6.51 6.02 -19.46
C SER A 80 6.18 7.52 -19.55
N GLY A 81 5.33 7.89 -20.51
CA GLY A 81 4.79 9.25 -20.62
C GLY A 81 3.89 9.66 -19.44
N THR A 82 3.35 8.69 -18.70
CA THR A 82 2.43 8.93 -17.57
C THR A 82 2.90 8.26 -16.27
N PRO A 83 2.59 8.84 -15.09
CA PRO A 83 2.97 8.22 -13.82
C PRO A 83 2.43 6.79 -13.69
N ASN A 84 3.28 5.87 -13.27
CA ASN A 84 3.05 4.43 -13.19
C ASN A 84 3.77 3.78 -11.98
N ALA A 85 4.23 4.59 -11.03
CA ALA A 85 4.91 4.13 -9.83
C ALA A 85 4.60 5.06 -8.65
N PHE A 86 4.66 4.51 -7.45
CA PHE A 86 4.62 5.24 -6.19
C PHE A 86 6.02 5.34 -5.62
N GLU A 87 6.49 6.55 -5.39
CA GLU A 87 7.72 6.80 -4.66
C GLU A 87 7.37 7.21 -3.23
N HIS A 88 7.70 6.34 -2.28
CA HIS A 88 7.53 6.54 -0.84
C HIS A 88 8.72 7.31 -0.30
N HIS A 89 8.46 8.42 0.38
CA HIS A 89 9.45 9.22 1.09
C HIS A 89 9.25 8.91 2.58
N LEU A 90 10.16 8.14 3.15
CA LEU A 90 10.02 7.60 4.49
C LEU A 90 10.24 8.67 5.57
N ALA A 91 9.88 8.34 6.81
CA ALA A 91 9.93 9.26 7.95
C ALA A 91 11.36 9.72 8.32
N ASP A 92 12.39 8.99 7.89
CA ASP A 92 13.79 9.37 8.09
C ASP A 92 14.23 10.59 7.23
N GLY A 93 13.40 11.00 6.27
CA GLY A 93 13.65 12.13 5.36
C GLY A 93 14.68 11.86 4.26
N VAL A 94 15.29 10.67 4.21
CA VAL A 94 16.38 10.34 3.29
C VAL A 94 15.99 9.16 2.40
N THR A 95 15.38 8.12 2.97
CA THR A 95 15.07 6.89 2.24
C THR A 95 13.90 7.10 1.30
N LYS A 96 14.09 6.67 0.05
CA LYS A 96 13.07 6.67 -0.98
C LYS A 96 12.94 5.28 -1.58
N LEU A 97 11.72 4.74 -1.51
CA LEU A 97 11.38 3.45 -2.06
C LEU A 97 10.41 3.62 -3.21
N THR A 98 10.53 2.83 -4.28
CA THR A 98 9.64 2.94 -5.43
C THR A 98 8.95 1.63 -5.72
N ASP A 99 7.62 1.66 -5.69
CA ASP A 99 6.75 0.56 -6.09
C ASP A 99 6.15 0.83 -7.47
N HIS A 100 6.04 -0.20 -8.29
CA HIS A 100 5.48 -0.08 -9.63
C HIS A 100 4.02 -0.54 -9.65
N VAL A 101 3.14 0.26 -10.25
CA VAL A 101 1.73 -0.09 -10.38
C VAL A 101 1.58 -1.11 -11.50
N ILE A 102 1.18 -2.34 -11.15
CA ILE A 102 0.82 -3.40 -12.11
C ILE A 102 -0.62 -3.18 -12.57
N TYR A 103 -1.53 -2.99 -11.61
CA TYR A 103 -2.95 -2.80 -11.85
C TYR A 103 -3.54 -1.85 -10.79
N THR A 104 -4.54 -1.08 -11.19
CA THR A 104 -5.30 -0.24 -10.28
C THR A 104 -6.72 -0.07 -10.81
N ASP A 105 -7.69 -0.07 -9.92
CA ASP A 105 -9.07 0.32 -10.18
C ASP A 105 -9.67 1.04 -8.96
N GLN A 106 -10.99 1.23 -8.95
CA GLN A 106 -11.66 1.91 -7.84
C GLN A 106 -11.65 1.11 -6.52
N VAL A 107 -11.19 -0.14 -6.52
CA VAL A 107 -11.25 -1.03 -5.37
C VAL A 107 -9.87 -1.43 -4.87
N CYS A 108 -8.92 -1.71 -5.76
CA CYS A 108 -7.61 -2.22 -5.37
C CYS A 108 -6.46 -1.68 -6.22
N ASP A 109 -5.29 -1.64 -5.59
CA ASP A 109 -4.01 -1.42 -6.24
C ASP A 109 -3.16 -2.68 -6.11
N LEU A 110 -2.58 -3.13 -7.22
CA LEU A 110 -1.62 -4.22 -7.27
C LEU A 110 -0.26 -3.64 -7.63
N LEU A 111 0.70 -3.82 -6.72
CA LEU A 111 2.01 -3.19 -6.81
C LEU A 111 3.11 -4.26 -6.88
N ASN A 112 4.12 -4.00 -7.71
CA ASN A 112 5.41 -4.68 -7.64
C ASN A 112 6.34 -3.88 -6.71
N VAL A 113 6.97 -4.56 -5.77
CA VAL A 113 7.91 -4.01 -4.79
C VAL A 113 9.31 -4.54 -5.12
N PRO A 114 10.06 -3.86 -6.00
CA PRO A 114 11.26 -4.41 -6.63
C PRO A 114 12.44 -4.60 -5.68
N TYR A 115 12.44 -3.91 -4.53
CA TYR A 115 13.46 -4.05 -3.49
C TYR A 115 13.17 -5.19 -2.50
N LYS A 116 12.11 -5.99 -2.74
CA LYS A 116 11.77 -7.18 -1.96
C LYS A 116 11.86 -8.44 -2.81
N GLN A 117 12.15 -9.57 -2.15
CA GLN A 117 12.11 -10.91 -2.77
C GLN A 117 12.85 -10.99 -4.11
N ASN A 118 14.06 -10.42 -4.19
CA ASN A 118 14.88 -10.39 -5.41
C ASN A 118 14.13 -9.84 -6.64
N GLY A 119 13.39 -8.73 -6.47
CA GLY A 119 12.63 -8.10 -7.55
C GLY A 119 11.21 -8.62 -7.75
N LYS A 120 10.76 -9.59 -6.92
CA LYS A 120 9.46 -10.27 -7.04
C LYS A 120 8.50 -9.94 -5.89
N GLY A 121 8.82 -8.94 -5.08
CA GLY A 121 7.92 -8.43 -4.06
C GLY A 121 6.62 -7.95 -4.69
N CYS A 122 5.48 -8.25 -4.07
CA CYS A 122 4.20 -7.79 -4.57
C CYS A 122 3.22 -7.55 -3.42
N GLU A 123 2.36 -6.56 -3.61
CA GLU A 123 1.37 -6.12 -2.65
C GLU A 123 0.01 -5.91 -3.31
N LEU A 124 -1.04 -6.41 -2.67
CA LEU A 124 -2.42 -6.11 -3.00
C LEU A 124 -3.03 -5.23 -1.92
N TRP A 125 -3.24 -3.95 -2.26
CA TRP A 125 -3.94 -2.99 -1.42
C TRP A 125 -5.41 -2.93 -1.83
N VAL A 126 -6.31 -2.95 -0.86
CA VAL A 126 -7.76 -2.93 -1.10
C VAL A 126 -8.39 -1.80 -0.31
N ARG A 127 -9.27 -1.00 -0.95
CA ARG A 127 -10.08 0.01 -0.26
C ARG A 127 -10.84 -0.64 0.88
N LYS A 128 -10.71 -0.07 2.07
CA LYS A 128 -11.22 -0.67 3.32
C LYS A 128 -12.73 -0.90 3.30
N SER A 129 -13.50 -0.08 2.56
CA SER A 129 -14.95 -0.27 2.36
C SER A 129 -15.31 -1.57 1.62
N PHE A 130 -14.38 -2.16 0.86
CA PHE A 130 -14.57 -3.38 0.09
C PHE A 130 -13.94 -4.63 0.74
N VAL A 131 -13.25 -4.50 1.87
CA VAL A 131 -12.46 -5.60 2.46
C VAL A 131 -13.29 -6.84 2.83
N ARG A 132 -14.58 -6.67 3.13
CA ARG A 132 -15.49 -7.79 3.45
C ARG A 132 -15.93 -8.58 2.21
N ALA A 133 -15.79 -7.98 1.03
CA ALA A 133 -16.20 -8.54 -0.24
C ALA A 133 -15.21 -8.12 -1.34
N VAL A 134 -13.95 -8.52 -1.17
CA VAL A 134 -12.89 -8.18 -2.13
C VAL A 134 -13.25 -8.76 -3.51
N PRO A 135 -13.26 -7.95 -4.58
CA PRO A 135 -13.60 -8.43 -5.91
C PRO A 135 -12.67 -9.55 -6.38
N LYS A 136 -13.25 -10.55 -7.05
CA LYS A 136 -12.48 -11.67 -7.64
C LYS A 136 -11.42 -11.19 -8.63
N CYS A 137 -11.65 -10.06 -9.32
CA CYS A 137 -10.67 -9.46 -10.23
C CYS A 137 -9.36 -9.11 -9.50
N CYS A 138 -9.43 -8.42 -8.36
CA CYS A 138 -8.25 -8.07 -7.55
C CYS A 138 -7.44 -9.31 -7.14
N LEU A 139 -8.14 -10.36 -6.69
CA LEU A 139 -7.53 -11.62 -6.26
C LEU A 139 -6.92 -12.38 -7.44
N PHE A 140 -7.62 -12.41 -8.58
CA PHE A 140 -7.15 -13.03 -9.81
C PHE A 140 -5.89 -12.33 -10.32
N MET A 141 -5.88 -10.99 -10.37
CA MET A 141 -4.71 -10.22 -10.77
C MET A 141 -3.52 -10.49 -9.85
N PHE A 142 -3.72 -10.54 -8.52
CA PHE A 142 -2.64 -10.92 -7.61
C PHE A 142 -2.11 -12.33 -7.92
N ASN A 143 -2.98 -13.34 -8.12
CA ASN A 143 -2.53 -14.70 -8.41
C ASN A 143 -1.80 -14.83 -9.76
N VAL A 144 -2.18 -14.04 -10.77
CA VAL A 144 -1.55 -14.08 -12.10
C VAL A 144 -0.19 -13.41 -12.10
N PHE A 145 -0.09 -12.22 -11.50
CA PHE A 145 1.12 -11.40 -11.55
C PHE A 145 2.09 -11.66 -10.39
N CYS A 146 1.60 -12.19 -9.28
CA CYS A 146 2.35 -12.38 -8.05
C CYS A 146 2.33 -13.86 -7.68
N ALA A 147 3.52 -14.41 -7.39
CA ALA A 147 3.76 -15.85 -7.23
C ALA A 147 2.70 -16.56 -6.37
N ASN A 148 2.48 -17.86 -6.62
CA ASN A 148 1.44 -18.70 -5.99
C ASN A 148 1.45 -18.77 -4.45
N SER A 149 2.44 -18.17 -3.77
CA SER A 149 2.52 -18.09 -2.31
C SER A 149 2.57 -16.64 -1.85
N GLY A 150 1.65 -16.27 -0.96
CA GLY A 150 1.61 -14.97 -0.30
C GLY A 150 1.00 -15.07 1.09
N TYR A 151 1.19 -14.02 1.88
CA TYR A 151 0.64 -13.89 3.22
C TYR A 151 -0.74 -13.22 3.15
N ASP A 152 -1.69 -13.75 3.91
CA ASP A 152 -2.93 -13.05 4.26
C ASP A 152 -2.64 -12.09 5.41
N LEU A 153 -2.62 -10.79 5.12
CA LEU A 153 -2.11 -9.79 6.04
C LEU A 153 -3.23 -9.01 6.74
N TYR A 154 -4.45 -9.05 6.21
CA TYR A 154 -5.59 -8.37 6.79
C TYR A 154 -6.78 -9.30 6.95
N ASN A 155 -7.17 -9.53 8.21
CA ASN A 155 -8.43 -10.18 8.56
C ASN A 155 -9.31 -9.19 9.31
N VAL A 156 -10.56 -9.01 8.85
CA VAL A 156 -11.48 -8.00 9.41
C VAL A 156 -11.74 -8.21 10.91
N ASN A 157 -11.81 -9.45 11.37
CA ASN A 157 -12.10 -9.76 12.77
C ASN A 157 -10.86 -9.59 13.65
N GLU A 158 -9.69 -9.97 13.17
CA GLU A 158 -8.43 -9.81 13.90
C GLU A 158 -8.01 -8.33 13.97
N CYS A 159 -8.18 -7.59 12.87
CA CYS A 159 -7.67 -6.24 12.71
C CYS A 159 -8.64 -5.15 13.20
N LYS A 160 -9.83 -5.50 13.70
CA LYS A 160 -10.88 -4.54 14.12
C LYS A 160 -10.46 -3.56 15.22
N HIS A 161 -9.45 -3.92 16.01
CA HIS A 161 -8.90 -3.13 17.11
C HIS A 161 -7.70 -2.26 16.69
N VAL A 162 -7.15 -2.48 15.49
CA VAL A 162 -6.05 -1.70 14.93
C VAL A 162 -6.65 -0.43 14.33
N ARG A 163 -6.59 0.67 15.07
CA ARG A 163 -7.19 1.95 14.69
C ARG A 163 -6.16 3.06 14.80
N ASP A 164 -6.39 4.11 14.02
CA ASP A 164 -5.63 5.33 14.13
C ASP A 164 -5.90 5.97 15.51
N PRO A 165 -4.88 6.17 16.37
CA PRO A 165 -5.07 6.79 17.68
C PRO A 165 -5.38 8.30 17.60
N VAL A 166 -5.35 8.89 16.41
CA VAL A 166 -5.65 10.31 16.16
C VAL A 166 -7.13 10.51 15.75
N VAL A 167 -8.02 9.60 16.17
CA VAL A 167 -9.48 9.73 16.04
C VAL A 167 -10.10 9.86 17.41
#